data_AF-A0A1J3JL34-F1
#
_entry.id   AF-A0A1J3JL34-F1
#
_cell.length_a   1.000
_cell.length_b   1.000
_cell.length_c   1.000
_cell.angle_alpha   90.00
_cell.angle_beta   90.00
_cell.angle_gamma   90.00
#
_symmetry.space_group_name_H-M   'P 1'
#
loop_
_entity.id
_entity.type
_entity.pdbx_description
1 polymer ?
#
loop_
_entity_poly.entity_id
_entity_poly.type
_entity_poly.pdbx_seq_one_letter_code
_entity_poly.pdbx_strand_id
1 'polypeptide(L)' 'EILGQKYVKVHNLGMVEERLKDHKVLIILDDASSLVLLDALVGKTRWFGSGSRIVVVTKDIRLLKSHGINYIYEVGFPSE' A
#
# COMPACT_ATOMS: atom_id res chain seq x y z
N GLU A 1 -17.93 2.51 7.58
CA GLU A 1 -16.81 2.23 8.50
C GLU A 1 -15.67 1.78 7.67
N ILE A 2 -14.39 2.00 8.01
CA ILE A 2 -13.43 1.47 7.09
C ILE A 2 -13.85 -0.05 7.00
N LEU A 3 -14.24 -0.66 8.16
CA LEU A 3 -15.10 -1.84 8.41
C LEU A 3 -16.56 -1.86 7.82
N GLY A 4 -16.81 -1.19 6.70
CA GLY A 4 -18.16 -0.93 6.18
C GLY A 4 -18.20 -0.23 4.81
N GLN A 5 -17.06 0.01 4.17
CA GLN A 5 -16.98 0.43 2.77
C GLN A 5 -16.23 -0.67 2.02
N LYS A 6 -17.01 -1.59 1.43
CA LYS A 6 -16.53 -2.90 0.96
C LYS A 6 -15.41 -2.78 -0.08
N TYR A 7 -15.39 -1.74 -0.91
CA TYR A 7 -14.31 -1.41 -1.85
C TYR A 7 -14.43 0.08 -2.23
N VAL A 8 -13.41 0.91 -1.99
CA VAL A 8 -13.39 2.27 -2.52
C VAL A 8 -12.68 2.24 -3.87
N LYS A 9 -13.44 2.26 -4.96
CA LYS A 9 -12.87 2.42 -6.30
C LYS A 9 -12.43 3.88 -6.45
N VAL A 10 -11.12 4.08 -6.46
CA VAL A 10 -10.52 5.40 -6.69
C VAL A 10 -10.22 5.50 -8.18
N HIS A 11 -10.93 6.40 -8.87
CA HIS A 11 -10.71 6.68 -10.31
C HIS A 11 -9.61 7.72 -10.56
N ASN A 12 -9.20 8.44 -9.52
CA ASN A 12 -8.19 9.49 -9.60
C ASN A 12 -7.36 9.53 -8.30
N LEU A 13 -6.05 9.33 -8.43
CA LEU A 13 -5.09 9.39 -7.33
C LEU A 13 -5.14 10.73 -6.58
N GLY A 14 -5.46 11.83 -7.25
CA GLY A 14 -5.60 13.15 -6.63
C GLY A 14 -6.72 13.25 -5.59
N MET A 15 -7.69 12.32 -5.61
CA MET A 15 -8.77 12.28 -4.60
C MET A 15 -8.46 11.36 -3.42
N VAL A 16 -7.33 10.64 -3.44
CA VAL A 16 -6.96 9.68 -2.39
C VAL A 16 -6.76 10.41 -1.07
N GLU A 17 -5.99 11.51 -1.10
CA GLU A 17 -5.71 12.32 0.09
C GLU A 17 -7.00 12.83 0.73
N GLU A 18 -7.86 13.50 -0.04
CA GLU A 18 -9.11 14.08 0.48
C GLU A 18 -10.00 13.01 1.14
N ARG A 19 -10.06 11.81 0.56
CA ARG A 19 -10.90 10.72 1.06
C ARG A 19 -10.29 9.96 2.23
N LEU A 20 -8.97 9.78 2.26
CA LEU A 20 -8.30 8.85 3.17
C LEU A 20 -7.41 9.50 4.24
N LYS A 21 -7.12 10.81 4.15
CA LYS A 21 -6.23 11.51 5.10
C LYS A 21 -6.66 11.40 6.57
N ASP A 22 -7.96 11.24 6.81
CA ASP A 22 -8.54 11.12 8.17
C ASP A 22 -8.94 9.69 8.53
N HIS A 23 -8.64 8.72 7.65
CA HIS A 23 -9.03 7.32 7.82
C HIS A 23 -7.81 6.44 8.03
N LYS A 24 -7.91 5.54 9.02
CA LYS A 24 -6.97 4.43 9.18
C LYS A 24 -7.24 3.39 8.09
N VAL A 25 -6.27 3.16 7.21
CA VAL A 25 -6.39 2.23 6.08
C VAL A 25 -5.31 1.16 6.08
N LEU A 26 -5.64 0.00 5.52
CA LEU A 26 -4.69 -1.05 5.17
C LEU A 26 -4.72 -1.21 3.64
N ILE A 27 -3.62 -0.90 2.97
CA ILE A 27 -3.47 -1.03 1.53
C ILE A 27 -2.57 -2.22 1.25
N ILE A 28 -3.01 -3.14 0.40
CA ILE A 28 -2.24 -4.32 -0.01
C ILE A 28 -1.98 -4.18 -1.52
N LEU A 29 -0.72 -4.18 -1.90
CA LEU A 29 -0.26 -4.17 -3.29
C LEU A 29 0.37 -5.54 -3.58
N ASP A 30 -0.10 -6.25 -4.59
CA ASP A 30 0.48 -7.51 -5.05
C ASP A 30 1.30 -7.33 -6.34
N ASP A 31 1.98 -8.38 -6.81
CA ASP A 31 2.79 -8.34 -8.05
C ASP A 31 1.99 -7.91 -9.30
N ALA A 32 0.65 -8.03 -9.29
CA ALA A 32 -0.24 -7.60 -10.39
C ALA A 32 -0.62 -6.11 -10.28
N SER A 33 -0.46 -5.52 -9.11
CA SER A 33 -0.61 -4.10 -8.86
C SER A 33 0.57 -3.37 -9.51
N SER A 34 0.30 -2.46 -10.44
CA SER A 34 1.35 -1.86 -11.26
C SER A 34 2.37 -1.08 -10.42
N LEU A 35 3.63 -1.06 -10.87
CA LEU A 35 4.70 -0.18 -10.38
C LEU A 35 4.22 1.26 -10.21
N VAL A 36 3.34 1.70 -11.11
CA VAL A 36 2.73 3.03 -11.11
C VAL A 36 1.99 3.33 -9.81
N LEU A 37 1.31 2.35 -9.21
CA LEU A 37 0.61 2.56 -7.95
C LEU A 37 1.60 2.68 -6.78
N LEU A 38 2.66 1.87 -6.76
CA LEU A 38 3.72 1.99 -5.76
C LEU A 38 4.39 3.37 -5.87
N ASP A 39 4.82 3.77 -7.08
CA ASP A 39 5.41 5.07 -7.38
C ASP A 39 4.51 6.23 -6.92
N ALA A 40 3.21 6.12 -7.16
CA ALA A 40 2.25 7.16 -6.78
C ALA A 40 2.06 7.30 -5.27
N LEU A 41 2.25 6.21 -4.50
CA LEU A 41 2.03 6.16 -3.05
C LEU A 41 3.29 6.47 -2.24
N VAL A 42 4.48 6.23 -2.81
CA VAL A 42 5.76 6.48 -2.14
C VAL A 42 5.87 7.95 -1.73
N GLY A 43 6.22 8.18 -0.46
CA GLY A 43 6.34 9.51 0.12
C GLY A 43 5.00 10.23 0.40
N LYS A 44 3.84 9.63 0.12
CA LYS A 44 2.52 10.23 0.34
C LYS A 44 1.94 9.95 1.73
N THR A 45 2.75 10.10 2.77
CA THR A 45 2.33 9.78 4.16
C THR A 45 1.14 10.61 4.64
N ARG A 46 0.97 11.83 4.11
CA ARG A 46 -0.15 12.73 4.43
C ARG A 46 -1.49 12.29 3.84
N TRP A 47 -1.48 11.36 2.89
CA TRP A 47 -2.70 10.88 2.24
C TRP A 47 -3.52 9.93 3.12
N PHE A 48 -2.97 9.49 4.25
CA PHE A 48 -3.58 8.46 5.09
C PHE A 48 -3.61 8.90 6.55
N GLY A 49 -4.68 8.52 7.24
CA GLY A 49 -4.81 8.76 8.67
C GLY A 49 -3.77 7.99 9.49
N SER A 50 -3.58 8.45 10.73
CA SER A 50 -2.65 7.82 11.67
C SER A 50 -2.93 6.32 11.86
N GLY A 51 -1.86 5.53 11.94
CA GLY A 51 -1.94 4.07 12.09
C GLY A 51 -2.24 3.29 10.80
N SER A 52 -2.31 3.96 9.65
CA SER A 52 -2.43 3.32 8.35
C SER A 52 -1.18 2.52 7.99
N ARG A 53 -1.33 1.48 7.17
CA ARG A 53 -0.24 0.62 6.72
C ARG A 53 -0.39 0.29 5.23
N ILE A 54 0.72 0.30 4.51
CA ILE A 54 0.82 -0.17 3.14
C ILE A 54 1.70 -1.42 3.16
N VAL A 55 1.21 -2.52 2.61
CA VAL A 55 1.91 -3.80 2.49
C VAL A 55 2.11 -4.08 1.01
N VAL A 56 3.36 -4.26 0.60
CA VAL A 56 3.72 -4.65 -0.76
C VAL A 56 4.15 -6.11 -0.73
N VAL A 57 3.47 -6.93 -1.51
CA VAL A 57 3.77 -8.35 -1.70
C VAL A 57 4.39 -8.48 -3.08
N THR A 58 5.67 -8.80 -3.13
CA THR A 58 6.37 -9.00 -4.40
C THR A 58 7.42 -10.08 -4.31
N LYS A 59 7.72 -10.70 -5.44
CA LYS A 59 8.88 -11.59 -5.61
C LYS A 59 10.18 -10.83 -5.90
N ASP A 60 10.11 -9.55 -6.28
CA ASP A 60 11.30 -8.75 -6.60
C ASP A 60 11.74 -7.86 -5.44
N ILE A 61 12.67 -8.35 -4.62
CA ILE A 61 13.24 -7.57 -3.51
C ILE A 61 13.94 -6.28 -3.97
N ARG A 62 14.42 -6.22 -5.22
CA ARG A 62 15.11 -5.03 -5.74
C ARG A 62 14.14 -3.86 -5.88
N LEU A 63 12.88 -4.15 -6.20
CA LEU A 63 11.80 -3.17 -6.23
C LEU A 63 11.66 -2.48 -4.87
N LEU A 64 11.59 -3.27 -3.79
CA LEU A 64 11.42 -2.73 -2.44
C LEU A 64 12.60 -1.81 -2.08
N LYS A 65 13.82 -2.27 -2.36
CA LYS A 65 15.05 -1.50 -2.09
C LYS A 65 15.13 -0.21 -2.90
N SER A 66 14.77 -0.23 -4.18
CA SER A 66 14.82 0.98 -5.03
C SER A 66 13.86 2.07 -4.57
N HIS A 67 12.77 1.70 -3.88
CA HIS A 67 11.79 2.62 -3.30
C HIS A 67 12.07 2.97 -1.82
N GLY A 68 13.23 2.56 -1.28
CA GLY A 68 13.62 2.83 0.10
C GLY A 68 12.78 2.09 1.15
N ILE A 69 12.11 1.01 0.75
CA ILE A 69 11.32 0.16 1.66
C ILE A 69 12.29 -0.78 2.38
N ASN A 70 12.58 -0.45 3.64
CA ASN A 70 13.58 -1.19 4.44
C ASN A 70 12.95 -2.22 5.39
N TYR A 71 11.64 -2.13 5.65
CA TYR A 71 10.91 -3.11 6.45
C TYR A 71 10.43 -4.26 5.56
N ILE A 72 11.27 -5.28 5.40
CA ILE A 72 11.04 -6.42 4.51
C ILE A 72 10.87 -7.68 5.35
N TYR A 73 9.83 -8.45 5.06
CA TYR A 73 9.61 -9.79 5.61
C TYR A 73 9.68 -10.81 4.47
N GLU A 74 10.61 -11.76 4.58
CA GLU A 74 10.74 -12.85 3.62
C GLU A 74 9.82 -14.01 4.02
N VAL A 75 8.85 -14.33 3.17
CA VAL A 75 7.90 -15.41 3.42
C VAL A 75 8.55 -16.73 3.01
N GLY A 76 8.80 -17.60 4.00
CA GLY A 76 9.24 -18.97 3.76
C GLY A 76 8.10 -19.88 3.30
N PHE A 77 8.47 -21.08 2.85
CA PHE A 77 7.49 -22.15 2.59
C PHE A 77 6.79 -22.55 3.90
N PRO A 78 5.53 -23.00 3.84
CA PRO A 78 4.87 -23.57 5.02
C PRO A 78 5.68 -24.77 5.53
N SER A 79 5.85 -24.84 6.86
CA SER A 79 6.31 -26.06 7.52
C SER A 79 5.29 -27.18 7.34
N GLU A 80 5.78 -28.42 7.21
CA GLU A 80 4.96 -29.63 7.14
C GLU A 80 4.15 -29.88 8.43
#